data_AF-A0A0J5L8Y1-F1
#
_entry.id   AF-A0A0J5L8Y1-F1
#
_cell.length_a   1.000
_cell.length_b   1.000
_cell.length_c   1.000
_cell.angle_alpha   90.00
_cell.angle_beta   90.00
_cell.angle_gamma   90.00
#
_symmetry.space_group_name_H-M   'P 1'
#
loop_
_entity.id
_entity.type
_entity.pdbx_description
1 polymer ?
#
loop_
_entity_poly.entity_id
_entity_poly.type
_entity_poly.pdbx_seq_one_letter_code
_entity_poly.pdbx_strand_id
1 'polypeptide(L)'
;MVNQPVGLLQLVAQNAWMFSCTSIVLVFVGWKVTYSNSSRLATRSETKSLVDALAKIVNDIADVSIDFWINKCQNGQASAIYSHGIKIQSKRKQDKSTYRLFEMNVFAKMNQAYKYISLLEARGIAFDNSWLSLYPEKVTLDCESAHQMDLSVRATRVQEILGVSQDTMNMFYEAFQKSHPPSKGMTIVEYVKKERMKIDEWLRSLN
;
A
#
# COMPACT_ATOMS: atom_id res chain seq x y z
N MET A 1 32.71 -73.90 1.26
CA MET A 1 31.93 -72.79 1.83
C MET A 1 31.25 -72.07 0.69
N VAL A 2 29.98 -72.38 0.45
CA VAL A 2 29.21 -71.81 -0.66
C VAL A 2 28.54 -70.54 -0.13
N ASN A 3 28.96 -69.37 -0.63
CA ASN A 3 28.25 -68.12 -0.39
C ASN A 3 26.89 -68.22 -1.07
N GLN A 4 25.84 -68.44 -0.29
CA GLN A 4 24.47 -68.34 -0.78
C GLN A 4 24.21 -66.90 -1.25
N PRO A 5 23.51 -66.70 -2.38
CA PRO A 5 23.18 -65.36 -2.87
C PRO A 5 22.30 -64.67 -1.83
N VAL A 6 22.78 -63.55 -1.30
CA VAL A 6 22.05 -62.74 -0.33
C VAL A 6 20.71 -62.36 -0.94
N GLY A 7 19.61 -62.86 -0.37
CA GLY A 7 18.28 -62.63 -0.91
C GLY A 7 17.97 -61.13 -0.94
N LEU A 8 17.32 -60.66 -2.00
CA LEU A 8 17.01 -59.24 -2.22
C LEU A 8 16.28 -58.60 -1.03
N LEU A 9 15.42 -59.36 -0.34
CA LEU A 9 14.75 -58.95 0.89
C LEU A 9 15.71 -58.66 2.06
N GLN A 10 16.77 -59.45 2.19
CA GLN A 10 17.76 -59.29 3.26
C GLN A 10 18.63 -58.03 3.03
N LEU A 11 18.95 -57.75 1.76
CA LEU A 11 19.65 -56.53 1.34
C LEU A 11 18.79 -55.28 1.58
N VAL A 12 17.48 -55.35 1.31
CA VAL A 12 16.53 -54.26 1.59
C VAL A 12 16.38 -54.03 3.09
N ALA A 13 16.27 -55.10 3.89
CA ALA A 13 16.20 -55.00 5.34
C ALA A 13 17.47 -54.37 5.95
N GLN A 14 18.65 -54.72 5.43
CA GLN A 14 19.93 -54.14 5.85
C GLN A 14 20.05 -52.64 5.50
N ASN A 15 19.38 -52.18 4.44
CA ASN A 15 19.38 -50.78 4.01
C ASN A 15 18.16 -49.98 4.48
N ALA A 16 17.27 -50.57 5.28
CA ALA A 16 16.04 -49.91 5.76
C ALA A 16 16.32 -48.61 6.53
N TRP A 17 17.43 -48.56 7.28
CA TRP A 17 17.87 -47.36 8.01
C TRP A 17 18.12 -46.16 7.08
N MET A 18 18.60 -46.39 5.85
CA MET A 18 18.81 -45.33 4.84
C MET A 18 17.49 -44.68 4.46
N PHE A 19 16.42 -45.46 4.28
CA PHE A 19 15.09 -44.94 3.98
C PHE A 19 14.52 -44.15 5.14
N SER A 20 14.69 -44.63 6.39
CA SER A 20 14.25 -43.91 7.58
C SER A 20 15.00 -42.57 7.74
N CYS A 21 16.33 -42.56 7.59
CA CYS A 21 17.12 -41.33 7.65
C CYS A 21 16.74 -40.35 6.53
N THR A 22 16.56 -40.86 5.30
CA THR A 22 16.15 -40.04 4.15
C THR A 22 14.78 -39.42 4.36
N SER A 23 13.82 -40.19 4.90
CA SER A 23 12.48 -39.68 5.23
C SER A 23 12.54 -38.54 6.25
N ILE A 24 13.33 -38.70 7.32
CA ILE A 24 13.49 -37.65 8.34
C ILE A 24 14.10 -36.37 7.73
N VAL A 25 15.15 -36.50 6.91
CA VAL A 25 15.77 -35.34 6.23
C VAL A 25 14.77 -34.64 5.30
N LEU A 26 13.97 -35.41 4.54
CA LEU A 26 12.94 -34.86 3.66
C LEU A 26 11.87 -34.09 4.45
N VAL A 27 11.50 -34.55 5.64
CA VAL A 27 10.57 -33.82 6.51
C VAL A 27 11.14 -32.47 6.93
N PHE A 28 12.41 -32.42 7.38
CA PHE A 28 13.05 -31.16 7.76
C PHE A 28 13.19 -30.18 6.58
N VAL A 29 13.58 -30.69 5.40
CA VAL A 29 13.67 -29.88 4.18
C VAL A 29 12.29 -29.36 3.77
N GLY A 30 11.28 -30.22 3.78
CA GLY A 30 9.90 -29.85 3.47
C GLY A 30 9.39 -28.76 4.42
N TRP A 31 9.63 -28.92 5.72
CA TRP A 31 9.21 -27.93 6.71
C TRP A 31 9.94 -26.60 6.57
N LYS A 32 11.25 -26.64 6.28
CA LYS A 32 12.04 -25.43 6.02
C LYS A 32 11.51 -24.65 4.82
N VAL A 33 11.19 -25.34 3.72
CA VAL A 33 10.63 -24.72 2.51
C VAL A 33 9.25 -24.13 2.78
N THR A 34 8.36 -24.90 3.43
CA THR A 34 7.01 -24.44 3.78
C THR A 34 7.07 -23.23 4.72
N TYR A 35 7.88 -23.29 5.77
CA TYR A 35 8.05 -22.18 6.71
C TYR A 35 8.57 -20.92 6.03
N SER A 36 9.62 -21.04 5.21
CA SER A 36 10.20 -19.90 4.49
C SER A 36 9.20 -19.26 3.52
N ASN A 37 8.43 -20.08 2.80
CA ASN A 37 7.42 -19.55 1.87
C ASN A 37 6.26 -18.87 2.62
N SER A 38 5.76 -19.49 3.70
CA SER A 38 4.71 -18.91 4.53
C SER A 38 5.14 -17.59 5.17
N SER A 39 6.36 -17.51 5.70
CA SER A 39 6.93 -16.26 6.24
C SER A 39 6.99 -15.17 5.18
N ARG A 40 7.50 -15.48 3.97
CA ARG A 40 7.55 -14.52 2.86
C ARG A 40 6.16 -14.04 2.43
N LEU A 41 5.18 -14.95 2.36
CA LEU A 41 3.80 -14.60 2.02
C LEU A 41 3.15 -13.72 3.10
N ALA A 42 3.39 -14.02 4.38
CA ALA A 42 2.92 -13.21 5.49
C ALA A 42 3.50 -11.80 5.43
N THR A 43 4.83 -11.66 5.31
CA THR A 43 5.47 -10.34 5.21
C THR A 43 4.97 -9.54 4.01
N ARG A 44 4.78 -10.19 2.84
CA ARG A 44 4.18 -9.54 1.67
C ARG A 44 2.76 -9.05 1.95
N SER A 45 1.93 -9.88 2.58
CA SER A 45 0.54 -9.54 2.89
C SER A 45 0.44 -8.40 3.92
N GLU A 46 1.27 -8.43 4.95
CA GLU A 46 1.34 -7.34 5.93
C GLU A 46 1.83 -6.03 5.30
N THR A 47 2.81 -6.12 4.41
CA THR A 47 3.34 -4.95 3.72
C THR A 47 2.29 -4.35 2.78
N LYS A 48 1.52 -5.20 2.10
CA LYS A 48 0.36 -4.77 1.32
C LYS A 48 -0.70 -4.11 2.20
N SER A 49 -1.01 -4.65 3.38
CA SER A 49 -2.04 -4.04 4.24
C SER A 49 -1.62 -2.67 4.78
N LEU A 50 -0.33 -2.43 5.02
CA LEU A 50 0.20 -1.10 5.35
C LEU A 50 0.07 -0.11 4.18
N VAL A 51 0.38 -0.56 2.96
CA VAL A 51 0.19 0.25 1.73
C VAL A 51 -1.28 0.58 1.50
N ASP A 52 -2.17 -0.41 1.67
CA ASP A 52 -3.61 -0.22 1.53
C ASP A 52 -4.14 0.77 2.61
N ALA A 53 -3.61 0.71 3.85
CA ALA A 53 -3.94 1.66 4.91
C ALA A 53 -3.46 3.09 4.59
N LEU A 54 -2.27 3.23 4.02
CA LEU A 54 -1.73 4.52 3.58
C LEU A 54 -2.56 5.11 2.42
N ALA A 55 -2.91 4.30 1.44
CA ALA A 55 -3.79 4.69 0.34
C ALA A 55 -5.19 5.11 0.85
N LYS A 56 -5.72 4.41 1.85
CA LYS A 56 -6.97 4.80 2.51
C LYS A 56 -6.89 6.18 3.15
N ILE A 57 -5.78 6.52 3.82
CA ILE A 57 -5.61 7.86 4.40
C ILE A 57 -5.64 8.94 3.31
N VAL A 58 -4.98 8.71 2.18
CA VAL A 58 -5.01 9.64 1.04
C VAL A 58 -6.42 9.78 0.49
N ASN A 59 -7.17 8.68 0.37
CA ASN A 59 -8.57 8.72 -0.06
C ASN A 59 -9.47 9.47 0.93
N ASP A 60 -9.30 9.24 2.23
CA ASP A 60 -10.04 9.97 3.27
C ASP A 60 -9.76 11.49 3.20
N ILE A 61 -8.53 11.90 2.89
CA ILE A 61 -8.17 13.32 2.70
C ILE A 61 -8.90 13.88 1.47
N ALA A 62 -8.98 13.11 0.38
CA ALA A 62 -9.76 13.48 -0.79
C ALA A 62 -11.25 13.64 -0.47
N ASP A 63 -11.85 12.71 0.29
CA ASP A 63 -13.26 12.79 0.70
C ASP A 63 -13.54 14.03 1.57
N VAL A 64 -12.65 14.30 2.53
CA VAL A 64 -12.72 15.51 3.37
C VAL A 64 -12.58 16.79 2.51
N SER A 65 -11.77 16.74 1.46
CA SER A 65 -11.60 17.85 0.51
C SER A 65 -12.88 18.09 -0.29
N ILE A 66 -13.48 17.05 -0.86
CA ILE A 66 -14.75 17.16 -1.58
C ILE A 66 -15.82 17.81 -0.68
N ASP A 67 -15.98 17.31 0.54
CA ASP A 67 -16.99 17.82 1.46
C ASP A 67 -16.71 19.27 1.88
N PHE A 68 -15.44 19.62 2.11
CA PHE A 68 -15.04 20.99 2.42
C PHE A 68 -15.35 21.94 1.25
N TRP A 69 -14.76 21.69 0.08
CA TRP A 69 -14.78 22.59 -1.07
C TRP A 69 -16.18 22.73 -1.68
N ILE A 70 -16.97 21.66 -1.72
CA ILE A 70 -18.31 21.68 -2.32
C ILE A 70 -19.37 22.13 -1.30
N ASN A 71 -19.43 21.48 -0.14
CA ASN A 71 -20.57 21.62 0.78
C ASN A 71 -20.35 22.66 1.88
N LYS A 72 -19.15 22.71 2.49
CA LYS A 72 -18.93 23.46 3.74
C LYS A 72 -18.43 24.89 3.55
N CYS A 73 -17.79 25.20 2.42
CA CYS A 73 -17.22 26.53 2.17
C CYS A 73 -18.25 27.67 2.10
N GLN A 74 -19.52 27.39 1.82
CA GLN A 74 -20.57 28.40 1.64
C GLN A 74 -21.61 28.46 2.78
N ASN A 75 -21.42 27.72 3.88
CA ASN A 75 -22.39 27.61 4.99
C ASN A 75 -22.61 28.91 5.81
N GLY A 76 -22.19 30.07 5.30
CA GLY A 76 -22.56 31.39 5.79
C GLY A 76 -23.87 31.92 5.20
N GLN A 77 -24.83 31.07 4.81
CA GLN A 77 -26.13 31.59 4.36
C GLN A 77 -26.82 32.33 5.50
N ALA A 78 -27.11 33.61 5.29
CA ALA A 78 -27.82 34.46 6.22
C ALA A 78 -29.22 33.88 6.49
N SER A 79 -29.38 33.18 7.61
CA SER A 79 -30.72 32.83 8.09
C SER A 79 -31.40 34.12 8.56
N ALA A 80 -32.47 34.52 7.88
CA ALA A 80 -33.31 35.62 8.35
C ALA A 80 -33.98 35.19 9.66
N ILE A 81 -33.56 35.78 10.78
CA ILE A 81 -34.22 35.57 12.06
C ILE A 81 -35.40 36.55 12.10
N TYR A 82 -36.62 36.01 12.15
CA TYR A 82 -37.82 36.79 12.43
C TYR A 82 -37.98 36.87 13.94
N SER A 83 -37.84 38.07 14.51
CA SER A 83 -38.19 38.33 15.90
C SER A 83 -39.15 39.51 15.95
N HIS A 84 -40.32 39.32 16.57
CA HIS A 84 -41.39 40.31 16.68
C HIS A 84 -41.75 41.04 15.37
N GLY A 85 -41.94 40.31 14.27
CA GLY A 85 -42.33 40.89 12.97
C GLY A 85 -41.24 41.70 12.26
N ILE A 86 -40.05 41.82 12.83
CA ILE A 86 -38.90 42.52 12.24
C ILE A 86 -37.93 41.49 11.67
N LYS A 87 -37.60 41.64 10.39
CA LYS A 87 -36.58 40.83 9.71
C LYS A 87 -35.19 41.34 10.09
N ILE A 88 -34.56 40.71 11.07
CA ILE A 88 -33.18 41.04 11.45
C ILE A 88 -32.24 40.23 10.54
N GLN A 89 -31.61 40.91 9.59
CA GLN A 89 -30.51 40.32 8.82
C GLN A 89 -29.27 40.25 9.70
N SER A 90 -29.10 39.14 10.41
CA SER A 90 -27.81 38.83 11.02
C SER A 90 -26.86 38.41 9.91
N LYS A 91 -25.96 39.31 9.49
CA LYS A 91 -24.74 38.91 8.77
C LYS A 91 -23.91 38.08 9.75
N ARG A 92 -24.14 36.76 9.79
CA ARG A 92 -23.31 35.85 10.57
C ARG A 92 -21.90 35.95 10.00
N LYS A 93 -21.00 36.60 10.76
CA LYS A 93 -19.58 36.72 10.44
C LYS A 93 -19.08 35.31 10.21
N GLN A 94 -18.61 35.05 9.00
CA GLN A 94 -18.14 33.75 8.57
C GLN A 94 -17.20 33.17 9.63
N ASP A 95 -17.44 31.91 9.98
CA ASP A 95 -16.62 31.25 10.97
C ASP A 95 -15.24 30.96 10.34
N LYS A 96 -14.24 31.77 10.71
CA LYS A 96 -12.83 31.51 10.37
C LYS A 96 -12.38 30.12 10.85
N SER A 97 -13.17 29.43 11.68
CA SER A 97 -12.92 28.06 12.09
C SER A 97 -12.99 27.05 10.94
N THR A 98 -13.80 27.23 9.90
CA THR A 98 -14.10 26.13 8.95
C THR A 98 -12.90 25.70 8.11
N TYR A 99 -12.15 26.64 7.52
CA TYR A 99 -10.94 26.29 6.76
C TYR A 99 -9.81 25.82 7.69
N ARG A 100 -9.68 26.40 8.90
CA ARG A 100 -8.71 25.93 9.91
C ARG A 100 -8.99 24.50 10.36
N LEU A 101 -10.26 24.14 10.52
CA LEU A 101 -10.69 22.78 10.85
C LEU A 101 -10.39 21.82 9.69
N PHE A 102 -10.55 22.27 8.44
CA PHE A 102 -10.15 21.52 7.27
C PHE A 102 -8.63 21.27 7.24
N GLU A 103 -7.81 22.32 7.34
CA GLU A 103 -6.34 22.20 7.43
C GLU A 103 -5.93 21.25 8.56
N MET A 104 -6.50 21.43 9.75
CA MET A 104 -6.19 20.58 10.91
C MET A 104 -6.51 19.10 10.64
N ASN A 105 -7.63 18.80 9.97
CA ASN A 105 -7.99 17.44 9.60
C ASN A 105 -7.01 16.84 8.57
N VAL A 106 -6.59 17.63 7.57
CA VAL A 106 -5.59 17.21 6.59
C VAL A 106 -4.27 16.89 7.29
N PHE A 107 -3.75 17.80 8.12
CA PHE A 107 -2.50 17.58 8.87
C PHE A 107 -2.60 16.41 9.86
N ALA A 108 -3.73 16.24 10.55
CA ALA A 108 -3.93 15.12 11.45
C ALA A 108 -3.87 13.77 10.71
N LYS A 109 -4.50 13.68 9.53
CA LYS A 109 -4.41 12.49 8.67
C LYS A 109 -3.01 12.29 8.09
N MET A 110 -2.31 13.35 7.71
CA MET A 110 -0.91 13.25 7.28
C MET A 110 0.03 12.75 8.37
N ASN A 111 -0.18 13.16 9.62
CA ASN A 111 0.57 12.62 10.75
C ASN A 111 0.30 11.12 10.97
N GLN A 112 -0.90 10.64 10.65
CA GLN A 112 -1.18 9.20 10.63
C GLN A 112 -0.43 8.51 9.50
N ALA A 113 -0.42 9.09 8.29
CA ALA A 113 0.33 8.58 7.14
C ALA A 113 1.83 8.43 7.46
N TYR A 114 2.42 9.41 8.16
CA TYR A 114 3.83 9.38 8.56
C TYR A 114 4.22 8.12 9.35
N LYS A 115 3.32 7.65 10.22
CA LYS A 115 3.55 6.41 10.99
C LYS A 115 3.61 5.19 10.07
N TYR A 116 2.71 5.07 9.10
CA TYR A 116 2.71 3.97 8.14
C TYR A 116 3.96 3.99 7.25
N ILE A 117 4.42 5.18 6.85
CA ILE A 117 5.66 5.35 6.08
C ILE A 117 6.85 4.81 6.86
N SER A 118 7.00 5.20 8.14
CA SER A 118 8.12 4.72 8.96
C SER A 118 8.15 3.19 9.10
N LEU A 119 6.98 2.54 9.16
CA LEU A 119 6.87 1.08 9.18
C LEU A 119 7.23 0.43 7.84
N LEU A 120 6.91 1.10 6.73
CA LEU A 120 7.23 0.64 5.37
C LEU A 120 8.72 0.83 5.06
N GLU A 121 9.33 1.92 5.49
CA GLU A 121 10.77 2.16 5.39
C GLU A 121 11.57 1.10 6.16
N ALA A 122 11.12 0.74 7.37
CA ALA A 122 11.71 -0.36 8.16
C ALA A 122 11.64 -1.72 7.45
N ARG A 123 10.69 -1.89 6.51
CA ARG A 123 10.53 -3.09 5.66
C ARG A 123 11.26 -2.98 4.32
N GLY A 124 12.06 -1.93 4.12
CA GLY A 124 12.83 -1.70 2.90
C GLY A 124 12.02 -1.11 1.74
N ILE A 125 10.81 -0.57 2.01
CA ILE A 125 10.04 0.18 1.02
C ILE A 125 10.28 1.67 1.25
N ALA A 126 11.09 2.26 0.38
CA ALA A 126 11.34 3.70 0.38
C ALA A 126 10.36 4.41 -0.58
N PHE A 127 9.86 5.56 -0.13
CA PHE A 127 9.11 6.50 -0.96
C PHE A 127 9.94 7.75 -1.18
N ASP A 128 9.64 8.52 -2.22
CA ASP A 128 10.20 9.86 -2.35
C ASP A 128 9.59 10.75 -1.27
N ASN A 129 10.38 11.20 -0.28
CA ASN A 129 9.87 12.02 0.81
C ASN A 129 9.30 13.38 0.37
N SER A 130 9.48 13.78 -0.89
CA SER A 130 8.90 15.01 -1.44
C SER A 130 7.36 15.07 -1.33
N TRP A 131 6.66 13.94 -1.48
CA TRP A 131 5.19 13.94 -1.45
C TRP A 131 4.63 14.30 -0.07
N LEU A 132 5.37 14.04 1.01
CA LEU A 132 4.94 14.29 2.38
C LEU A 132 4.66 15.76 2.67
N SER A 133 5.44 16.66 2.05
CA SER A 133 5.22 18.11 2.12
C SER A 133 4.32 18.60 0.99
N LEU A 134 4.54 18.10 -0.23
CA LEU A 134 3.83 18.59 -1.42
C LEU A 134 2.33 18.25 -1.42
N TYR A 135 1.96 17.07 -0.90
CA TYR A 135 0.58 16.63 -0.88
C TYR A 135 -0.31 17.50 0.01
N PRO A 136 -0.04 17.67 1.33
CA PRO A 136 -0.86 18.54 2.17
C PRO A 136 -0.88 19.98 1.68
N GLU A 137 0.26 20.50 1.20
CA GLU A 137 0.35 21.85 0.64
C GLU A 137 -0.61 22.04 -0.54
N LYS A 138 -0.61 21.11 -1.50
CA LYS A 138 -1.54 21.17 -2.65
C LYS A 138 -3.01 21.04 -2.24
N VAL A 139 -3.29 20.21 -1.23
CA VAL A 139 -4.66 19.97 -0.74
C VAL A 139 -5.23 21.20 -0.02
N THR A 140 -4.41 21.91 0.76
CA THR A 140 -4.84 23.07 1.54
C THR A 140 -4.70 24.39 0.80
N LEU A 141 -4.10 24.39 -0.40
CA LEU A 141 -3.88 25.61 -1.19
C LEU A 141 -5.17 26.40 -1.38
N ASP A 142 -5.12 27.68 -1.01
CA ASP A 142 -6.20 28.66 -1.10
C ASP A 142 -7.49 28.30 -0.35
N CYS A 143 -7.44 27.33 0.58
CA CYS A 143 -8.63 26.89 1.32
C CYS A 143 -9.24 28.01 2.18
N GLU A 144 -8.46 29.01 2.59
CA GLU A 144 -8.89 30.19 3.31
C GLU A 144 -9.78 31.11 2.48
N SER A 145 -9.56 31.15 1.16
CA SER A 145 -10.31 31.98 0.21
C SER A 145 -11.42 31.20 -0.53
N ALA A 146 -11.52 29.89 -0.30
CA ALA A 146 -12.49 28.99 -0.95
C ALA A 146 -13.94 29.51 -0.92
N HIS A 147 -14.37 30.14 0.18
CA HIS A 147 -15.70 30.72 0.31
C HIS A 147 -16.04 31.85 -0.68
N GLN A 148 -15.01 32.52 -1.22
CA GLN A 148 -15.15 33.63 -2.17
C GLN A 148 -15.14 33.13 -3.62
N MET A 149 -14.82 31.86 -3.83
CA MET A 149 -14.73 31.25 -5.15
C MET A 149 -16.09 30.79 -5.64
N ASP A 150 -16.29 30.89 -6.95
CA ASP A 150 -17.45 30.31 -7.60
C ASP A 150 -17.45 28.76 -7.48
N LEU A 151 -18.63 28.15 -7.57
CA LEU A 151 -18.75 26.69 -7.53
C LEU A 151 -17.93 26.00 -8.62
N SER A 152 -17.86 26.58 -9.83
CA SER A 152 -17.07 26.03 -10.94
C SER A 152 -15.58 25.91 -10.57
N VAL A 153 -15.00 26.98 -10.02
CA VAL A 153 -13.60 27.04 -9.59
C VAL A 153 -13.32 26.05 -8.46
N ARG A 154 -14.23 25.96 -7.48
CA ARG A 154 -14.11 24.99 -6.37
C ARG A 154 -14.17 23.55 -6.87
N ALA A 155 -15.04 23.26 -7.83
CA ALA A 155 -15.10 21.94 -8.47
C ALA A 155 -13.79 21.60 -9.19
N THR A 156 -13.18 22.57 -9.89
CA THR A 156 -11.86 22.39 -10.50
C THR A 156 -10.79 22.09 -9.44
N ARG A 157 -10.75 22.83 -8.32
CA ARG A 157 -9.80 22.53 -7.22
C ARG A 157 -9.99 21.12 -6.65
N VAL A 158 -11.23 20.67 -6.49
CA VAL A 158 -11.49 19.28 -6.06
C VAL A 158 -10.95 18.27 -7.06
N GLN A 159 -11.14 18.49 -8.37
CA GLN A 159 -10.60 17.59 -9.40
C GLN A 159 -9.07 17.54 -9.37
N GLU A 160 -8.41 18.68 -9.18
CA GLU A 160 -6.95 18.74 -9.05
C GLU A 160 -6.47 17.98 -7.81
N ILE A 161 -7.14 18.16 -6.67
CA ILE A 161 -6.85 17.42 -5.44
C ILE A 161 -6.98 15.92 -5.69
N LEU A 162 -8.07 15.48 -6.32
CA LEU A 162 -8.31 14.08 -6.65
C LEU A 162 -7.23 13.51 -7.58
N GLY A 163 -6.79 14.28 -8.58
CA GLY A 163 -5.69 13.87 -9.46
C GLY A 163 -4.40 13.62 -8.67
N VAL A 164 -4.01 14.57 -7.81
CA VAL A 164 -2.82 14.42 -6.96
C VAL A 164 -2.97 13.25 -5.97
N SER A 165 -4.16 13.04 -5.41
CA SER A 165 -4.44 11.89 -4.54
C SER A 165 -4.25 10.56 -5.27
N GLN A 166 -4.74 10.45 -6.51
CA GLN A 166 -4.58 9.24 -7.32
C GLN A 166 -3.12 8.99 -7.70
N ASP A 167 -2.39 10.02 -8.10
CA ASP A 167 -0.95 9.92 -8.40
C ASP A 167 -0.16 9.45 -7.17
N THR A 168 -0.51 9.97 -5.99
CA THR A 168 0.09 9.59 -4.71
C THR A 168 -0.21 8.11 -4.38
N MET A 169 -1.45 7.66 -4.59
CA MET A 169 -1.80 6.25 -4.40
C MET A 169 -1.04 5.34 -5.36
N ASN A 170 -0.93 5.72 -6.64
CA ASN A 170 -0.19 4.96 -7.65
C ASN A 170 1.28 4.80 -7.25
N MET A 171 1.92 5.89 -6.82
CA MET A 171 3.29 5.86 -6.29
C MET A 171 3.44 4.85 -5.13
N PHE A 172 2.45 4.75 -4.21
CA PHE A 172 2.52 3.75 -3.13
C PHE A 172 2.48 2.31 -3.66
N TYR A 173 1.58 2.03 -4.59
CA TYR A 173 1.46 0.72 -5.19
C TYR A 173 2.66 0.36 -6.07
N GLU A 174 3.25 1.33 -6.77
CA GLU A 174 4.47 1.13 -7.55
C GLU A 174 5.66 0.78 -6.65
N ALA A 175 5.84 1.50 -5.54
CA ALA A 175 6.89 1.19 -4.56
C ALA A 175 6.69 -0.22 -3.95
N PHE A 176 5.44 -0.60 -3.68
CA PHE A 176 5.10 -1.96 -3.27
C PHE A 176 5.43 -3.01 -4.35
N GLN A 177 5.05 -2.76 -5.60
CA GLN A 177 5.32 -3.71 -6.69
C GLN A 177 6.81 -3.82 -7.01
N LYS A 178 7.59 -2.75 -6.84
CA LYS A 178 9.04 -2.78 -6.99
C LYS A 178 9.71 -3.72 -5.99
N SER A 179 9.24 -3.73 -4.73
CA SER A 179 9.72 -4.66 -3.69
C SER A 179 9.11 -6.06 -3.80
N HIS A 180 7.86 -6.17 -4.26
CA HIS A 180 7.10 -7.41 -4.37
C HIS A 180 6.53 -7.57 -5.79
N PRO A 181 7.39 -7.90 -6.78
CA PRO A 181 6.96 -7.96 -8.17
C PRO A 181 5.83 -8.96 -8.35
N PRO A 182 4.87 -8.67 -9.25
CA PRO A 182 3.79 -9.60 -9.53
C PRO A 182 4.38 -10.90 -10.06
N SER A 183 4.05 -12.00 -9.41
CA SER A 183 4.39 -13.34 -9.90
C SER A 183 3.56 -13.58 -11.16
N LYS A 184 4.17 -13.46 -12.33
CA LYS A 184 3.56 -14.00 -13.56
C LYS A 184 3.53 -15.52 -13.39
N GLY A 185 2.37 -16.15 -13.62
CA GLY A 185 2.27 -17.60 -13.58
C GLY A 185 3.23 -18.20 -14.60
N MET A 186 4.37 -18.72 -14.13
CA MET A 186 5.30 -19.48 -14.95
C MET A 186 5.03 -20.95 -14.68
N THR A 187 4.77 -21.70 -15.74
CA THR A 187 4.66 -23.16 -15.67
C THR A 187 6.01 -23.73 -15.23
N ILE A 188 6.04 -24.87 -14.51
CA ILE A 188 7.29 -25.52 -14.04
C ILE A 188 8.29 -25.70 -15.21
N VAL A 189 7.77 -26.04 -16.39
CA VAL A 189 8.54 -26.16 -17.63
C VAL A 189 9.24 -24.85 -18.02
N GLU A 190 8.55 -23.73 -17.86
CA GLU A 190 9.10 -22.40 -18.17
C GLU A 190 10.18 -22.00 -17.17
N TYR A 191 10.03 -22.36 -15.89
CA TYR A 191 11.05 -22.14 -14.87
C TYR A 191 12.31 -22.96 -15.17
N VAL A 192 12.17 -24.26 -15.44
CA VAL A 192 13.31 -25.14 -15.79
C VAL A 192 13.99 -24.67 -17.08
N LYS A 193 13.21 -24.25 -18.08
CA LYS A 193 13.74 -23.69 -19.32
C LYS A 193 14.52 -22.39 -19.09
N LYS A 194 14.04 -21.52 -18.20
CA LYS A 194 14.68 -20.25 -17.84
C LYS A 194 16.01 -20.47 -17.12
N GLU A 195 16.05 -21.38 -16.14
CA GLU A 195 17.29 -21.69 -15.43
C GLU A 195 18.30 -22.40 -16.35
N ARG A 196 17.85 -23.27 -17.26
CA ARG A 196 18.71 -23.88 -18.28
C ARG A 196 19.30 -22.83 -19.23
N MET A 197 18.51 -21.83 -19.66
CA MET A 197 19.03 -20.73 -20.47
C MET A 197 20.12 -19.92 -19.75
N LYS A 198 19.95 -19.62 -18.46
CA LYS A 198 21.00 -18.92 -17.69
C LYS A 198 22.29 -19.71 -17.61
N ILE A 199 22.20 -21.03 -17.44
CA ILE A 199 23.37 -21.92 -17.41
C ILE A 199 24.04 -21.93 -18.79
N ASP A 200 23.27 -22.05 -19.87
CA ASP A 200 23.78 -22.02 -21.24
C ASP A 200 24.46 -20.67 -21.58
N GLU A 201 23.90 -19.56 -21.11
CA GLU A 201 24.44 -18.21 -21.30
C GLU A 201 25.73 -17.97 -20.49
N TRP A 202 25.77 -18.45 -19.25
CA TRP A 202 27.00 -18.47 -18.44
C TRP A 202 28.09 -19.33 -19.08
N LEU A 203 27.74 -20.51 -19.59
CA LEU A 203 28.68 -21.40 -20.28
C LEU A 203 29.24 -20.74 -21.54
N ARG A 204 28.42 -20.00 -22.29
CA ARG A 204 28.86 -19.21 -23.45
C ARG A 204 29.76 -18.03 -23.07
N SER A 205 29.58 -17.44 -21.88
CA SER A 205 30.45 -16.36 -21.39
C SER A 205 31.84 -16.84 -20.96
N LEU A 206 32.03 -18.15 -20.83
CA LEU A 206 33.30 -18.79 -20.44
C LEU A 206 34.12 -19.34 -21.62
N ASN A 207 33.53 -19.40 -22.82
CA ASN A 207 34.20 -19.78 -24.07
C ASN A 207 34.47 -18.53 -24.92
#